data_AF-U9URR0-F1
#
_entry.id   AF-U9URR0-F1
#
_cell.length_a   1.000
_cell.length_b   1.000
_cell.length_c   1.000
_cell.angle_alpha   90.00
_cell.angle_beta   90.00
_cell.angle_gamma   90.00
#
_symmetry.space_group_name_H-M   'P 1'
#
loop_
_entity.id
_entity.type
_entity.pdbx_description
1 polymer ?
#
loop_
_entity_poly.entity_id
_entity_poly.type
_entity_poly.pdbx_seq_one_letter_code
_entity_poly.pdbx_strand_id
1 'polypeptide(L)' 'MSVKLEPPSQLAFHRPFTQLVKEVLVVRNPNPEPVAFKVKTTAPKQYCVRPNSGRIEANGSVDVQGI' A
#
# COMPACT_ATOMS: atom_id res chain seq x y z
N MET A 1 -14.13 6.97 8.62
CA MET A 1 -13.25 5.94 8.01
C MET A 1 -12.11 6.68 7.33
N SER A 2 -10.89 6.59 7.86
CA SER A 2 -9.82 7.52 7.46
C SER A 2 -9.25 7.26 6.06
N VAL A 3 -9.25 6.01 5.58
CA VAL A 3 -8.83 5.62 4.21
C VAL A 3 -9.53 4.31 3.78
N LYS A 4 -9.62 4.04 2.48
CA LYS A 4 -10.05 2.75 1.91
C LYS A 4 -8.84 2.02 1.31
N LEU A 5 -8.79 0.71 1.51
CA LEU A 5 -7.70 -0.15 1.03
C LEU A 5 -8.25 -1.16 0.02
N GLU A 6 -7.53 -1.36 -1.07
CA GLU A 6 -7.82 -2.37 -2.09
C GLU A 6 -6.52 -3.13 -2.42
N PRO A 7 -6.40 -4.42 -2.06
CA PRO A 7 -7.35 -5.23 -1.29
C PRO A 7 -7.51 -4.80 0.19
N PRO A 8 -8.68 -5.04 0.82
CA PRO A 8 -9.03 -4.45 2.12
C PRO A 8 -8.39 -5.14 3.34
N SER A 9 -8.04 -6.43 3.23
CA SER A 9 -7.61 -7.24 4.38
C SER A 9 -6.28 -7.97 4.16
N GLN A 10 -5.99 -8.43 2.95
CA GLN A 10 -4.77 -9.19 2.65
C GLN A 10 -4.19 -8.83 1.29
N LEU A 11 -2.86 -8.74 1.23
CA LEU A 11 -2.10 -8.63 -0.01
C LEU A 11 -1.43 -9.99 -0.25
N ALA A 12 -1.82 -10.69 -1.31
CA ALA A 12 -1.37 -12.05 -1.58
C ALA A 12 -0.28 -12.06 -2.64
N PHE A 13 0.93 -12.50 -2.28
CA PHE A 13 2.03 -12.67 -3.23
C PHE A 13 1.98 -14.05 -3.84
N HIS A 14 1.74 -14.12 -5.15
CA HIS A 14 1.61 -15.40 -5.84
C HIS A 14 2.98 -15.97 -6.24
N ARG A 15 3.11 -17.30 -6.11
CA ARG A 15 4.28 -18.05 -6.57
C ARG A 15 4.44 -17.90 -8.10
N PRO A 16 5.67 -17.99 -8.65
CA PRO A 16 6.88 -18.52 -8.01
C PRO A 16 7.73 -17.48 -7.26
N PHE A 17 8.16 -17.81 -6.03
CA PHE A 17 9.05 -16.99 -5.20
C PHE A 17 10.54 -17.09 -5.59
N THR A 18 10.83 -17.73 -6.73
CA THR A 18 12.16 -17.77 -7.34
C THR A 18 12.46 -16.50 -8.13
N GLN A 19 11.46 -15.63 -8.31
CA GLN A 19 11.56 -14.35 -8.99
C GLN A 19 10.93 -13.27 -8.12
N LEU A 20 11.24 -12.02 -8.44
CA LEU A 20 10.67 -10.85 -7.77
C LEU A 20 9.16 -10.78 -8.06
N VAL A 21 8.33 -10.97 -7.04
CA VAL A 21 6.87 -10.83 -7.14
C VAL A 21 6.50 -9.43 -6.70
N LYS A 22 5.59 -8.77 -7.42
CA LYS A 22 5.10 -7.44 -7.06
C LYS A 22 3.60 -7.48 -6.89
N GLU A 23 3.12 -6.92 -5.79
CA GLU A 23 1.70 -6.76 -5.52
C GLU A 23 1.39 -5.30 -5.20
N VAL A 24 0.21 -4.85 -5.59
CA VAL A 24 -0.20 -3.46 -5.44
C VAL A 24 -1.31 -3.35 -4.41
N LEU A 25 -1.08 -2.51 -3.40
CA LEU A 25 -2.09 -2.05 -2.45
C LEU A 25 -2.50 -0.63 -2.82
N VAL A 26 -3.74 -0.45 -3.22
CA VAL A 26 -4.31 0.87 -3.51
C VAL A 26 -4.88 1.45 -2.23
N VAL A 27 -4.40 2.63 -1.85
CA VAL A 27 -4.89 3.39 -0.70
C VAL A 27 -5.65 4.61 -1.22
N ARG A 28 -6.96 4.68 -0.95
CA ARG A 28 -7.83 5.76 -1.39
C ARG A 28 -8.25 6.63 -0.20
N ASN A 29 -8.20 7.94 -0.37
CA ASN A 29 -8.69 8.90 0.60
C ASN A 29 -10.06 9.43 0.15
N PRO A 30 -11.19 8.93 0.70
CA PRO A 30 -12.52 9.44 0.37
C PRO A 30 -12.87 10.76 1.09
N ASN A 31 -11.95 11.31 1.89
CA ASN A 31 -12.23 12.49 2.70
C ASN A 31 -11.94 13.78 1.91
N PRO A 32 -12.64 14.89 2.25
CA PRO A 32 -12.39 16.20 1.65
C PRO A 32 -11.09 16.86 2.15
N GLU A 33 -10.46 16.28 3.18
CA GLU A 33 -9.19 16.73 3.72
C GLU A 33 -8.06 15.76 3.33
N PRO A 34 -6.83 16.24 3.15
CA PRO A 34 -5.69 15.42 2.80
C PRO A 34 -5.22 14.58 4.00
N VAL A 35 -4.81 13.33 3.73
CA VAL A 35 -4.42 12.34 4.75
C VAL A 35 -2.97 11.92 4.55
N ALA A 36 -2.17 11.93 5.62
CA ALA A 36 -0.84 11.34 5.62
C ALA A 36 -0.91 9.84 5.93
N PHE A 37 -0.09 9.03 5.24
CA PHE A 37 -0.01 7.59 5.47
C PHE A 37 1.45 7.14 5.70
N LYS A 38 1.59 6.02 6.41
CA LYS A 38 2.86 5.32 6.60
C LYS A 38 2.62 3.84 6.62
N VAL A 39 3.31 3.11 5.75
CA VAL A 39 3.27 1.66 5.67
C VAL A 39 4.38 1.08 6.54
N LYS A 40 4.03 0.10 7.36
CA LYS A 40 4.98 -0.67 8.17
C LYS A 40 4.83 -2.13 7.80
N THR A 41 5.97 -2.82 7.66
CA THR A 41 6.02 -4.27 7.51
C THR A 41 6.69 -4.86 8.74
N THR A 42 6.25 -6.04 9.14
CA THR A 42 6.89 -6.83 10.21
C THR A 42 8.16 -7.52 9.73
N ALA A 43 8.38 -7.62 8.41
CA ALA A 43 9.54 -8.26 7.80
C ALA A 43 10.24 -7.34 6.77
N PRO A 44 10.91 -6.25 7.22
CA PRO A 44 11.53 -5.26 6.33
C PRO A 44 12.72 -5.79 5.52
N LYS A 45 13.29 -6.94 5.91
CA LYS A 45 14.33 -7.62 5.12
C LYS A 45 13.77 -8.45 3.97
N GLN A 46 12.48 -8.80 4.04
CA GLN A 46 11.82 -9.67 3.06
C GLN A 46 10.96 -8.88 2.08
N TYR A 47 10.41 -7.73 2.52
CA TYR A 47 9.52 -6.92 1.70
C TYR A 47 10.04 -5.49 1.54
N CYS A 48 10.10 -5.02 0.30
CA CYS A 48 10.31 -3.63 -0.06
C CYS A 48 8.97 -2.99 -0.41
N VAL A 49 8.60 -1.94 0.33
CA VAL A 49 7.35 -1.20 0.10
C VAL A 49 7.63 0.19 -0.44
N ARG A 50 7.00 0.55 -1.56
CA ARG A 50 7.17 1.86 -2.22
C ARG A 50 5.83 2.40 -2.75
N PRO A 51 5.43 3.63 -2.39
CA PRO A 51 6.00 4.50 -1.36
C PRO A 51 5.74 3.95 0.06
N ASN A 52 6.71 4.11 0.98
CA ASN A 52 6.53 3.70 2.39
C ASN A 52 5.77 4.73 3.23
N SER A 53 5.70 5.97 2.78
CA SER A 53 4.98 7.07 3.41
C SER A 53 4.69 8.14 2.40
N GLY A 54 3.71 8.98 2.70
CA GLY A 54 3.33 10.08 1.82
C GLY A 54 2.06 10.75 2.30
N ARG A 55 1.53 11.61 1.43
CA ARG A 55 0.25 12.30 1.63
C ARG A 55 -0.64 11.99 0.45
N ILE A 56 -1.91 11.73 0.73
CA ILE A 56 -2.96 11.53 -0.27
C ILE A 56 -3.86 12.75 -0.16
N GLU A 57 -4.00 13.48 -1.26
CA GLU A 57 -4.87 14.65 -1.33
C GLU A 57 -6.36 14.25 -1.18
N ALA A 58 -7.22 15.24 -1.02
CA ALA A 58 -8.66 15.04 -0.92
C ALA A 58 -9.19 14.27 -2.14
N ASN A 59 -10.00 13.23 -1.91
CA ASN A 59 -10.52 12.34 -2.96
C ASN A 59 -9.43 11.64 -3.82
N GLY A 60 -8.17 11.65 -3.38
CA GLY A 60 -7.04 11.06 -4.10
C GLY A 60 -6.83 9.58 -3.81
N SER A 61 -5.92 8.98 -4.56
CA SER A 61 -5.44 7.61 -4.33
C SER A 61 -3.94 7.50 -4.56
N VAL A 62 -3.32 6.51 -3.91
CA VAL A 62 -1.92 6.16 -4.11
C VAL A 62 -1.77 4.65 -4.21
N ASP A 63 -0.91 4.23 -5.13
CA ASP A 63 -0.60 2.83 -5.36
C ASP A 63 0.70 2.50 -4.61
N VAL A 64 0.58 1.63 -3.62
CA VAL A 64 1.70 1.14 -2.82
C VAL A 64 2.12 -0.22 -3.36
N GLN A 65 3.32 -0.29 -3.92
CA GLN A 65 3.92 -1.53 -4.39
C GLN A 65 4.60 -2.24 -3.23
N GLY A 66 4.16 -3.45 -2.94
CA GLY A 66 4.88 -4.44 -2.14
C GLY A 66 5.68 -5.34 -3.08
N ILE A 67 6.95 -5.54 -2.76
CA ILE A 67 7.90 -6.39 -3.49
C ILE A 67 8.58 -7.31 -2.49
#